data_AF-A0A941ZWV9-F1
#
_entry.id   AF-A0A941ZWV9-F1
#
_cell.length_a   1.000
_cell.length_b   1.000
_cell.length_c   1.000
_cell.angle_alpha   90.00
_cell.angle_beta   90.00
_cell.angle_gamma   90.00
#
_symmetry.space_group_name_H-M   'P 1'
#
loop_
_entity.id
_entity.type
_entity.pdbx_description
1 polymer ?
#
loop_
_entity_poly.entity_id
_entity_poly.type
_entity_poly.pdbx_seq_one_letter_code
_entity_poly.pdbx_strand_id
1 'polypeptide(L)'
;MGACATPPERPASPVLAERGAPALLSELARVDALTPEQRRHEVAALDGVRRLDDARRFQLAALLEREDSEESLERSLKTLNALAETDARTQALLDLMKRSLKARIELRQQTARNEELQDKIDQIKALEKSLQQRNAPSVKP
;
A
#
# COMPACT_ATOMS: atom_id res chain seq x y z
N MET A 1 0.07 45.13 -19.62
CA MET A 1 0.87 44.24 -18.76
C MET A 1 0.03 43.01 -18.46
N GLY A 2 0.00 42.03 -19.37
CA GLY A 2 -0.71 40.76 -19.18
C GLY A 2 0.31 39.65 -19.03
N ALA A 3 0.40 39.06 -17.84
CA ALA A 3 1.34 37.99 -17.53
C ALA A 3 0.80 36.65 -18.06
N CYS A 4 1.52 36.04 -19.01
CA CYS A 4 1.29 34.64 -19.38
C CYS A 4 1.94 33.75 -18.31
N ALA A 5 1.11 33.13 -17.46
CA ALA A 5 1.54 32.02 -16.63
C ALA A 5 1.66 30.77 -17.50
N THR A 6 2.89 30.33 -17.75
CA THR A 6 3.18 29.01 -18.35
C THR A 6 2.78 27.91 -17.36
N PRO A 7 2.03 26.87 -17.80
CA PRO A 7 1.76 25.72 -16.94
C PRO A 7 3.06 24.95 -16.69
N PRO A 8 3.25 24.35 -15.49
CA PRO A 8 4.43 23.55 -15.20
C PRO A 8 4.51 22.35 -16.14
N GLU A 9 5.61 22.26 -16.88
CA GLU A 9 5.99 21.09 -17.68
C GLU A 9 6.05 19.87 -16.77
N ARG A 10 5.07 18.97 -16.89
CA ARG A 10 5.19 17.62 -16.32
C ARG A 10 6.29 16.91 -17.11
N PRO A 11 7.33 16.38 -16.46
CA PRO A 11 8.28 15.51 -17.16
C PRO A 11 7.49 14.31 -17.68
N ALA A 12 7.52 14.12 -19.01
CA ALA A 12 6.90 12.99 -19.66
C ALA A 12 7.50 11.69 -19.10
N SER A 13 6.67 10.83 -18.52
CA SER A 13 7.08 9.51 -18.04
C SER A 13 7.67 8.72 -19.22
N PRO A 14 8.93 8.28 -19.13
CA PRO A 14 9.52 7.49 -20.20
C PRO A 14 8.84 6.12 -20.30
N VAL A 15 8.43 5.76 -21.51
CA VAL A 15 7.81 4.47 -21.86
C VAL A 15 8.76 3.32 -21.47
N LEU A 16 8.30 2.45 -20.57
CA LEU A 16 9.13 1.44 -19.90
C LEU A 16 9.32 0.15 -20.72
N ALA A 17 8.58 -0.01 -21.82
CA ALA A 17 8.62 -1.19 -22.68
C ALA A 17 10.02 -1.51 -23.24
N GLU A 18 10.97 -0.55 -23.18
CA GLU A 18 12.36 -0.74 -23.60
C GLU A 18 13.41 -0.77 -22.46
N ARG A 19 13.04 -0.58 -21.18
CA ARG A 19 14.01 -0.04 -20.20
C ARG A 19 14.44 -0.92 -19.03
N GLY A 20 13.92 -2.14 -18.88
CA GLY A 20 14.39 -3.12 -17.89
C GLY A 20 14.48 -2.62 -16.44
N ALA A 21 15.22 -3.33 -15.60
CA ALA A 21 15.36 -3.05 -14.17
C ALA A 21 15.79 -1.60 -13.82
N PRO A 22 16.71 -0.93 -14.57
CA PRO A 22 17.11 0.45 -14.25
C PRO A 22 15.97 1.46 -14.32
N ALA A 23 15.03 1.31 -15.27
CA ALA A 23 13.88 2.20 -15.32
C ALA A 23 12.88 1.93 -14.20
N LEU A 24 12.63 0.66 -13.87
CA LEU A 24 11.78 0.34 -12.71
C LEU A 24 12.34 0.95 -11.43
N LEU A 25 13.64 0.88 -11.21
CA LEU A 25 14.30 1.51 -10.06
C LEU A 25 14.19 3.04 -10.09
N SER A 26 14.31 3.65 -11.27
CA SER A 26 14.13 5.10 -11.43
C SER A 26 12.69 5.53 -11.13
N GLU A 27 11.71 4.72 -11.54
CA GLU A 27 10.30 4.94 -11.23
C GLU A 27 10.01 4.80 -9.74
N LEU A 28 10.59 3.81 -9.05
CA LEU A 28 10.49 3.67 -7.60
C LEU A 28 11.07 4.92 -6.90
N ALA A 29 12.27 5.36 -7.32
CA ALA A 29 12.87 6.57 -6.78
C ALA A 29 12.01 7.83 -7.02
N ARG A 30 11.33 7.93 -8.18
CA ARG A 30 10.39 9.03 -8.43
C ARG A 30 9.21 8.97 -7.48
N VAL A 31 8.58 7.81 -7.32
CA VAL A 31 7.43 7.62 -6.43
C VAL A 31 7.79 7.97 -4.98
N ASP A 32 9.02 7.67 -4.56
CA ASP A 32 9.53 7.99 -3.22
C ASP A 32 9.66 9.49 -2.97
N ALA A 33 9.91 10.27 -4.02
CA ALA A 33 10.01 11.72 -3.93
C ALA A 33 8.64 12.43 -3.95
N LEU A 34 7.54 11.72 -4.23
CA LEU A 34 6.21 12.33 -4.30
C LEU A 34 5.60 12.55 -2.91
N THR A 35 4.87 13.65 -2.76
CA THR A 35 4.00 13.90 -1.60
C THR A 35 2.77 12.99 -1.61
N PRO A 36 2.13 12.71 -0.45
CA PRO A 36 0.90 11.91 -0.40
C PRO A 36 -0.21 12.45 -1.31
N GLU A 37 -0.38 13.77 -1.40
CA GLU A 37 -1.39 14.40 -2.26
C GLU A 37 -1.11 14.17 -3.75
N GLN A 38 0.17 14.29 -4.15
CA GLN A 38 0.59 14.00 -5.53
C GLN A 38 0.39 12.52 -5.87
N ARG A 39 0.71 11.61 -4.94
CA ARG A 39 0.51 10.18 -5.15
C ARG A 39 -0.96 9.84 -5.37
N ARG A 40 -1.87 10.36 -4.53
CA ARG A 40 -3.32 10.17 -4.70
C ARG A 40 -3.81 10.68 -6.05
N HIS A 41 -3.32 11.85 -6.48
CA HIS A 41 -3.65 12.38 -7.79
C HIS A 41 -3.15 11.48 -8.93
N GLU A 42 -1.91 10.97 -8.84
CA GLU A 42 -1.37 10.04 -9.84
C GLU A 42 -2.13 8.70 -9.88
N VAL A 43 -2.49 8.15 -8.72
CA VAL A 43 -3.34 6.94 -8.64
C VAL A 43 -4.66 7.17 -9.34
N ALA A 44 -5.35 8.27 -9.04
CA ALA A 44 -6.62 8.61 -9.68
C ALA A 44 -6.47 8.80 -11.20
N ALA A 45 -5.37 9.42 -11.64
CA ALA A 45 -5.08 9.60 -13.06
C ALA A 45 -4.87 8.26 -13.78
N LEU A 46 -4.18 7.30 -13.16
CA LEU A 46 -3.94 5.97 -13.73
C LEU A 46 -5.18 5.08 -13.69
N ASP A 47 -6.01 5.19 -12.65
CA ASP A 47 -7.27 4.45 -12.51
C ASP A 47 -8.29 4.84 -13.58
N GLY A 48 -8.27 6.10 -14.04
CA GLY A 48 -9.12 6.57 -15.13
C GLY A 48 -8.77 6.02 -16.50
N VAL A 49 -7.65 5.31 -16.66
CA VAL A 49 -7.18 4.82 -17.96
C VAL A 49 -7.72 3.42 -18.25
N ARG A 50 -8.52 3.29 -19.32
CA ARG A 50 -9.18 2.03 -19.73
C ARG A 50 -8.23 0.86 -20.00
N ARG A 51 -7.01 1.13 -20.50
CA ARG A 51 -5.97 0.12 -20.77
C ARG A 51 -4.61 0.69 -20.42
N LEU A 52 -4.05 0.19 -19.32
CA LEU A 52 -2.67 0.47 -18.91
C LEU A 52 -1.72 -0.52 -19.61
N ASP A 53 -0.58 -0.02 -20.05
CA ASP A 53 0.57 -0.83 -20.42
C ASP A 53 1.32 -1.30 -19.16
N ASP A 54 2.27 -2.23 -19.30
CA ASP A 54 2.99 -2.81 -18.16
C ASP A 54 3.82 -1.77 -17.39
N ALA A 55 4.31 -0.74 -18.10
CA ALA A 55 4.96 0.43 -17.52
C ALA A 55 4.07 1.14 -16.50
N ARG A 56 2.86 1.53 -16.93
CA ARG A 56 1.92 2.26 -16.08
C ARG A 56 1.29 1.36 -15.03
N ARG A 57 1.14 0.06 -15.29
CA ARG A 57 0.73 -0.92 -14.27
C ARG A 57 1.78 -1.01 -13.16
N PHE A 58 3.06 -1.06 -13.50
CA PHE A 58 4.13 -1.01 -12.50
C PHE A 58 4.10 0.30 -11.71
N GLN A 59 3.98 1.45 -12.39
CA GLN A 59 3.84 2.75 -11.73
C GLN A 59 2.65 2.76 -10.75
N LEU A 60 1.48 2.28 -11.17
CA LEU A 60 0.30 2.17 -10.32
C LEU A 60 0.58 1.30 -9.09
N ALA A 61 1.22 0.14 -9.28
CA ALA A 61 1.58 -0.74 -8.17
C ALA A 61 2.55 -0.07 -7.18
N ALA A 62 3.55 0.65 -7.66
CA ALA A 62 4.47 1.41 -6.81
C ALA A 62 3.77 2.53 -6.03
N LEU A 63 2.85 3.26 -6.65
CA LEU A 63 2.06 4.29 -5.97
C LEU A 63 1.15 3.69 -4.88
N LEU A 64 0.45 2.60 -5.19
CA LEU A 64 -0.42 1.90 -4.24
C LEU A 64 0.35 1.31 -3.05
N GLU A 65 1.60 0.89 -3.26
CA GLU A 65 2.49 0.42 -2.20
C GLU A 65 2.78 1.51 -1.14
N ARG A 66 2.73 2.79 -1.55
CA ARG A 66 2.95 3.96 -0.67
C ARG A 66 1.68 4.48 0.03
N GLU A 67 0.49 4.09 -0.41
CA GLU A 67 -0.77 4.44 0.28
C GLU A 67 -0.97 3.64 1.58
N ASP A 68 -0.19 2.57 1.78
CA ASP A 68 -0.03 1.84 3.04
C ASP A 68 -1.35 1.36 3.71
N SER A 69 -2.38 1.13 2.89
CA SER A 69 -3.63 0.45 3.28
C SER A 69 -3.61 -1.00 2.79
N GLU A 70 -4.27 -1.92 3.52
CA GLU A 70 -4.31 -3.34 3.16
C GLU A 70 -4.84 -3.56 1.74
N GLU A 71 -5.97 -2.91 1.42
CA GLU A 71 -6.56 -2.96 0.07
C GLU A 71 -5.60 -2.47 -1.02
N SER A 72 -4.84 -1.40 -0.75
CA SER A 72 -3.87 -0.87 -1.71
C SER A 72 -2.67 -1.81 -1.90
N LEU A 73 -2.22 -2.46 -0.83
CA LEU A 73 -1.14 -3.45 -0.90
C LEU A 73 -1.56 -4.69 -1.67
N GLU A 74 -2.77 -5.20 -1.44
CA GLU A 74 -3.35 -6.31 -2.19
C GLU A 74 -3.54 -5.96 -3.66
N ARG A 75 -4.05 -4.76 -3.95
CA ARG A 75 -4.24 -4.26 -5.30
C ARG A 75 -2.90 -4.07 -6.02
N SER A 76 -1.89 -3.57 -5.32
CA SER A 76 -0.52 -3.47 -5.83
C SER A 76 0.02 -4.85 -6.20
N LEU A 77 -0.08 -5.82 -5.29
CA LEU A 77 0.37 -7.20 -5.52
C LEU A 77 -0.34 -7.85 -6.71
N LYS A 78 -1.66 -7.67 -6.82
CA LYS A 78 -2.46 -8.15 -7.96
C LYS A 78 -1.99 -7.53 -9.28
N THR A 79 -1.68 -6.23 -9.27
CA THR A 79 -1.20 -5.50 -10.44
C THR A 79 0.18 -6.02 -10.89
N LEU A 80 1.11 -6.24 -9.97
CA LEU A 80 2.44 -6.81 -10.27
C LEU A 80 2.37 -8.26 -10.79
N ASN A 81 1.37 -9.04 -10.37
CA ASN A 81 1.17 -10.41 -10.86
C ASN A 81 0.59 -10.46 -12.28
N ALA A 82 0.00 -9.37 -12.76
CA ALA A 82 -0.56 -9.26 -14.10
C ALA A 82 0.43 -8.71 -15.16
N LEU A 83 1.64 -8.35 -14.75
CA LEU A 83 2.70 -7.92 -15.66
C LEU A 83 3.20 -9.10 -16.49
N ALA A 84 3.58 -8.85 -17.76
CA ALA A 84 4.19 -9.87 -18.60
C ALA A 84 5.55 -10.33 -18.03
N GLU A 85 6.00 -11.50 -18.49
CA GLU A 85 7.35 -11.98 -18.20
C GLU A 85 8.39 -11.01 -18.79
N THR A 86 9.43 -10.73 -18.00
CA THR A 86 10.50 -9.78 -18.32
C THR A 86 11.87 -10.45 -18.23
N ASP A 87 12.94 -9.72 -18.54
CA ASP A 87 14.29 -10.24 -18.37
C ASP A 87 14.58 -10.61 -16.91
N ALA A 88 15.55 -11.51 -16.69
CA ALA A 88 15.83 -12.08 -15.37
C ALA A 88 16.09 -11.03 -14.28
N ARG A 89 16.70 -9.89 -14.62
CA ARG A 89 17.02 -8.84 -13.66
C ARG A 89 15.76 -8.06 -13.27
N THR A 90 14.92 -7.73 -14.25
CA THR A 90 13.61 -7.10 -14.03
C THR A 90 12.70 -8.02 -13.22
N GLN A 91 12.68 -9.31 -13.55
CA GLN A 91 11.91 -10.31 -12.80
C GLN A 91 12.37 -10.41 -11.33
N ALA A 92 13.67 -10.41 -11.07
CA ALA A 92 14.19 -10.44 -9.69
C ALA A 92 13.75 -9.22 -8.86
N LEU A 93 13.70 -8.03 -9.49
CA LEU A 93 13.19 -6.82 -8.84
C LEU A 93 11.69 -6.92 -8.53
N LEU A 94 10.89 -7.42 -9.50
CA LEU A 94 9.46 -7.65 -9.31
C LEU A 94 9.21 -8.66 -8.18
N ASP A 95 10.00 -9.73 -8.11
CA ASP A 95 9.87 -10.76 -7.08
C ASP A 95 10.20 -10.21 -5.68
N LEU A 96 11.24 -9.37 -5.56
CA LEU A 96 11.58 -8.70 -4.30
C LEU A 96 10.42 -7.81 -3.84
N MET A 97 9.86 -7.02 -4.75
CA MET A 97 8.74 -6.13 -4.46
C MET A 97 7.49 -6.92 -4.05
N LYS A 98 7.16 -8.00 -4.77
CA LYS A 98 6.07 -8.93 -4.42
C LYS A 98 6.25 -9.56 -3.03
N ARG A 99 7.48 -9.96 -2.68
CA ARG A 99 7.79 -10.52 -1.35
C ARG A 99 7.59 -9.47 -0.25
N SER A 100 8.08 -8.24 -0.47
CA SER A 100 7.88 -7.12 0.46
C SER A 100 6.40 -6.83 0.71
N LEU A 101 5.59 -6.77 -0.36
CA LEU A 101 4.14 -6.57 -0.26
C LEU A 101 3.46 -7.67 0.55
N LYS A 102 3.77 -8.94 0.27
CA LYS A 102 3.22 -10.08 1.03
C LYS A 102 3.55 -10.00 2.51
N ALA A 103 4.80 -9.69 2.85
CA ALA A 103 5.23 -9.56 4.24
C ALA A 103 4.48 -8.42 4.97
N ARG A 104 4.24 -7.29 4.29
CA ARG A 104 3.49 -6.16 4.86
C ARG A 104 2.00 -6.43 5.03
N ILE A 105 1.39 -7.21 4.13
CA ILE A 105 0.00 -7.65 4.28
C ILE A 105 -0.10 -8.62 5.46
N GLU A 106 0.77 -9.62 5.53
CA GLU A 106 0.80 -10.59 6.62
C GLU A 106 1.02 -9.91 7.98
N LEU A 107 1.95 -8.95 8.06
CA LEU A 107 2.20 -8.17 9.28
C LEU A 107 0.92 -7.45 9.75
N ARG A 108 0.18 -6.81 8.85
CA ARG A 108 -1.08 -6.13 9.20
C ARG A 108 -2.13 -7.09 9.71
N GLN A 109 -2.28 -8.22 9.04
CA GLN A 109 -3.23 -9.26 9.46
C GLN A 109 -2.88 -9.79 10.85
N GLN A 110 -1.59 -9.94 11.16
CA GLN A 110 -1.14 -10.32 12.50
C GLN A 110 -1.42 -9.20 13.52
N THR A 111 -1.19 -7.94 13.19
CA THR A 111 -1.51 -6.80 14.06
C THR A 111 -3.01 -6.75 14.39
N ALA A 112 -3.87 -6.85 13.39
CA ALA A 112 -5.32 -6.84 13.58
C ALA A 112 -5.80 -8.01 14.45
N ARG A 113 -5.25 -9.21 14.24
CA ARG A 113 -5.55 -10.39 15.09
C ARG A 113 -5.07 -10.18 16.52
N ASN A 114 -3.91 -9.56 16.73
CA ASN A 114 -3.41 -9.27 18.07
C ASN A 114 -4.29 -8.25 18.80
N GLU A 115 -4.77 -7.21 18.11
CA GLU A 115 -5.74 -6.25 18.66
C GLU A 115 -7.05 -6.95 19.05
N GLU A 116 -7.60 -7.81 18.19
CA GLU A 116 -8.81 -8.58 18.50
C GLU A 116 -8.63 -9.49 19.74
N LEU A 117 -7.47 -10.14 19.85
CA LEU A 117 -7.15 -10.96 21.03
C LEU A 117 -7.02 -10.11 22.30
N GLN A 118 -6.42 -8.92 22.20
CA GLN A 118 -6.30 -8.00 23.31
C GLN A 118 -7.68 -7.50 23.79
N ASP A 119 -8.57 -7.15 22.87
CA ASP A 119 -9.94 -6.75 23.18
C ASP A 119 -10.71 -7.86 23.91
N LYS A 120 -10.55 -9.12 23.46
CA LYS A 120 -11.14 -10.29 24.13
C LYS A 120 -10.59 -10.47 25.54
N ILE A 121 -9.28 -10.30 25.73
CA ILE A 121 -8.65 -10.37 27.06
C ILE A 121 -9.24 -9.30 27.99
N ASP A 122 -9.40 -8.07 27.50
CA ASP A 122 -9.93 -6.98 28.33
C ASP A 122 -11.42 -7.13 28.61
N GLN A 123 -12.19 -7.71 27.68
CA GLN A 123 -13.57 -8.14 27.93
C GLN A 123 -13.64 -9.20 29.03
N ILE A 124 -12.77 -10.23 29.00
CA ILE A 124 -12.72 -11.27 30.05
C ILE A 124 -12.42 -10.64 31.41
N LYS A 125 -11.42 -9.75 31.50
CA LYS A 125 -11.10 -9.04 32.76
C LYS A 125 -12.27 -8.21 33.28
N ALA A 126 -13.01 -7.55 32.39
CA ALA A 126 -14.20 -6.78 32.79
C ALA A 126 -15.31 -7.69 33.32
N LEU A 127 -15.52 -8.85 32.70
CA LEU A 127 -16.47 -9.86 33.18
C LEU A 127 -16.04 -10.45 34.52
N GLU A 128 -14.75 -10.76 34.69
CA GLU A 128 -14.19 -11.23 35.96
C GLU A 128 -14.41 -10.21 37.08
N LYS A 129 -14.12 -8.93 36.83
CA LYS A 129 -14.38 -7.85 37.78
C LYS A 129 -15.87 -7.75 38.14
N SER A 130 -16.75 -7.87 37.15
CA SER A 130 -18.21 -7.83 37.35
C SER A 130 -18.71 -9.05 38.13
N LEU A 131 -18.09 -10.22 37.96
CA LEU A 131 -18.38 -11.42 38.75
C LEU A 131 -17.89 -11.25 40.20
N GLN A 132 -16.69 -10.73 40.41
CA GLN A 132 -16.15 -10.45 41.74
C GLN A 132 -17.03 -9.45 42.51
N GLN A 133 -17.51 -8.39 41.85
CA GLN A 133 -18.42 -7.42 42.48
C GLN A 133 -19.76 -8.04 42.90
N ARG A 134 -20.31 -8.98 42.11
CA ARG A 134 -21.54 -9.68 42.46
C ARG A 134 -21.37 -10.72 43.56
N ASN A 135 -20.18 -11.33 43.65
CA ASN A 135 -19.85 -12.31 44.68
C ASN A 135 -19.25 -11.70 45.94
N ALA A 136 -19.03 -10.37 45.98
CA ALA A 136 -18.60 -9.70 47.19
C ALA A 136 -19.70 -9.82 48.25
N PRO A 137 -19.40 -10.33 49.46
CA PRO A 137 -20.40 -10.51 50.50
C PRO A 137 -21.04 -9.15 50.82
N SER A 138 -22.36 -9.09 50.76
CA SER A 138 -23.12 -7.93 51.21
C SER A 138 -22.87 -7.74 52.70
N VAL A 139 -21.95 -6.84 53.05
CA VAL A 139 -21.77 -6.36 54.42
C VAL A 139 -23.06 -5.63 54.77
N LYS A 140 -23.98 -6.34 55.43
CA LYS A 140 -25.13 -5.70 56.10
C LYS A 140 -24.63 -5.15 57.45
N PRO A 141 -25.00 -3.92 57.83
CA PRO A 141 -24.74 -3.37 59.15
C PRO A 141 -25.51 -4.11 60.24
#